data_AF-A0A3D2L4C9-F1
#
_entry.id   AF-A0A3D2L4C9-F1
#
_cell.length_a   1.000
_cell.length_b   1.000
_cell.length_c   1.000
_cell.angle_alpha   90.00
_cell.angle_beta   90.00
_cell.angle_gamma   90.00
#
_symmetry.space_group_name_H-M   'P 1'
#
loop_
_entity.id
_entity.type
_entity.pdbx_description
1 polymer ?
#
loop_
_entity_poly.entity_id
_entity_poly.type
_entity_poly.pdbx_seq_one_letter_code
_entity_poly.pdbx_strand_id
1 'polypeptide(L)'
;AYFSVDTQSMADLEATLGSLVEDEGPLGALARELIAAKAFESGDIARARTEFNRLRFDAAAPEGVKRRAEIALAAIPPAPAEEAAASDTETPVEGEAPAETADIEETGQ
;
A
#
# COMPACT_ATOMS: atom_id res chain seq x y z
N ALA A 1 13.37 -4.76 -21.46
CA ALA A 1 13.12 -4.88 -20.01
C ALA A 1 13.59 -6.24 -19.47
N TYR A 2 12.86 -7.35 -19.67
CA TYR A 2 13.19 -8.65 -19.07
C TYR A 2 14.64 -9.13 -19.26
N PHE A 3 15.22 -8.98 -20.46
CA PHE A 3 16.59 -9.43 -20.73
C PHE A 3 17.68 -8.70 -19.92
N SER A 4 17.39 -7.50 -19.40
CA SER A 4 18.41 -6.62 -18.83
C SER A 4 18.11 -6.20 -17.40
N VAL A 5 16.97 -6.60 -16.82
CA VAL A 5 16.51 -6.11 -15.52
C VAL A 5 17.50 -6.38 -14.39
N ASP A 6 18.18 -7.52 -14.43
CA ASP A 6 19.15 -7.94 -13.41
C ASP A 6 20.38 -7.01 -13.36
N THR A 7 20.72 -6.35 -14.47
CA THR A 7 21.92 -5.48 -14.56
C THR A 7 21.58 -3.99 -14.66
N GLN A 8 20.32 -3.64 -14.88
CA GLN A 8 19.86 -2.26 -14.95
C GLN A 8 19.63 -1.65 -13.56
N SER A 9 19.75 -0.32 -13.46
CA SER A 9 19.27 0.41 -12.29
C SER A 9 17.74 0.48 -12.28
N MET A 10 17.13 0.81 -11.13
CA MET A 10 15.69 1.06 -11.06
C MET A 10 15.26 2.19 -12.02
N ALA A 11 16.02 3.29 -12.07
CA ALA A 11 15.72 4.41 -12.94
C ALA A 11 15.76 4.02 -14.44
N ASP A 12 16.75 3.22 -14.85
CA ASP A 12 16.84 2.74 -16.23
C ASP A 12 15.69 1.78 -16.58
N LEU A 13 15.28 0.94 -15.63
CA LEU A 13 14.13 0.05 -15.79
C LEU A 13 12.84 0.86 -15.98
N GLU A 14 12.59 1.85 -15.12
CA GLU A 14 11.43 2.74 -15.22
C GLU A 14 11.42 3.50 -16.55
N ALA A 15 12.56 4.05 -16.97
CA ALA A 15 12.70 4.70 -18.26
C ALA A 15 12.44 3.74 -19.44
N THR A 16 12.88 2.49 -19.31
CA THR A 16 12.65 1.45 -20.33
C THR A 16 11.17 1.04 -20.42
N LEU A 17 10.47 0.97 -19.28
CA LEU A 17 9.06 0.60 -19.23
C LEU A 17 8.15 1.78 -19.62
N GLY A 18 8.54 3.00 -19.31
CA GLY A 18 7.80 4.22 -19.62
C GLY A 18 6.36 4.18 -19.06
N SER A 19 5.40 4.66 -19.86
CA SER A 19 3.98 4.69 -19.48
C SER A 19 3.34 3.31 -19.31
N LEU A 20 4.05 2.23 -19.65
CA LEU A 20 3.51 0.88 -19.49
C LEU A 20 3.26 0.51 -18.03
N VAL A 21 4.00 1.10 -17.08
CA VAL A 21 3.79 0.86 -15.65
C VAL A 21 2.40 1.37 -15.19
N GLU A 22 1.87 2.37 -15.89
CA GLU A 22 0.58 2.99 -15.63
C GLU A 22 -0.57 2.27 -16.35
N ASP A 23 -0.28 1.39 -17.31
CA ASP A 23 -1.29 0.64 -18.06
C ASP A 23 -2.12 -0.25 -17.12
N GLU A 24 -3.44 -0.14 -17.20
CA GLU A 24 -4.36 -0.92 -16.35
C GLU A 24 -4.62 -2.32 -16.91
N GLY A 25 -4.00 -2.68 -18.04
CA GLY A 25 -4.15 -3.97 -18.69
C GLY A 25 -3.15 -5.03 -18.21
N PRO A 26 -3.22 -6.23 -18.82
CA PRO A 26 -2.33 -7.34 -18.47
C PRO A 26 -0.84 -7.02 -18.68
N LEU A 27 -0.53 -6.14 -19.64
CA LEU A 27 0.85 -5.77 -19.93
C LEU A 27 1.39 -4.80 -18.88
N GLY A 28 0.58 -3.85 -18.39
CA GLY A 28 0.95 -3.03 -17.26
C GLY A 28 1.11 -3.82 -15.95
N ALA A 29 0.32 -4.89 -15.75
CA ALA A 29 0.54 -5.81 -14.63
C ALA A 29 1.93 -6.48 -14.69
N LEU A 30 2.38 -6.89 -15.89
CA LEU A 30 3.73 -7.44 -16.08
C LEU A 30 4.83 -6.39 -15.86
N ALA A 31 4.60 -5.14 -16.27
CA ALA A 31 5.53 -4.05 -16.03
C ALA A 31 5.66 -3.74 -14.53
N ARG A 32 4.54 -3.66 -13.80
CA ARG A 32 4.54 -3.50 -12.34
C ARG A 32 5.23 -4.66 -11.63
N GLU A 33 5.08 -5.88 -12.12
CA GLU A 33 5.79 -7.04 -11.56
C GLU A 33 7.31 -6.88 -11.67
N LEU A 34 7.82 -6.40 -12.81
CA LEU A 34 9.25 -6.10 -12.97
C LEU A 34 9.74 -5.01 -12.02
N ILE A 35 8.95 -3.95 -11.83
CA ILE A 35 9.25 -2.89 -10.85
C ILE A 35 9.30 -3.47 -9.43
N ALA A 36 8.32 -4.28 -9.06
CA ALA A 36 8.25 -4.90 -7.73
C ALA A 36 9.44 -5.83 -7.47
N ALA A 37 9.80 -6.64 -8.46
CA ALA A 37 10.95 -7.54 -8.39
C ALA A 37 12.27 -6.76 -8.25
N LYS A 38 12.46 -5.70 -9.05
CA LYS A 38 13.66 -4.87 -8.96
C LYS A 38 13.77 -4.10 -7.65
N ALA A 39 12.63 -3.66 -7.12
CA ALA A 39 12.56 -3.01 -5.82
C ALA A 39 13.01 -3.97 -4.72
N PHE A 40 12.53 -5.22 -4.76
CA PHE A 40 12.95 -6.24 -3.82
C PHE A 40 14.44 -6.56 -3.91
N GLU A 41 14.96 -6.75 -5.14
CA GLU A 41 16.39 -6.99 -5.40
C GLU A 41 17.28 -5.86 -4.86
N SER A 42 16.83 -4.61 -5.02
CA SER A 42 17.58 -3.43 -4.61
C SER A 42 17.43 -3.07 -3.13
N GLY A 43 16.65 -3.85 -2.36
CA GLY A 43 16.40 -3.63 -0.93
C GLY A 43 15.30 -2.61 -0.61
N ASP A 44 14.56 -2.11 -1.60
CA ASP A 44 13.36 -1.28 -1.40
C ASP A 44 12.15 -2.16 -1.07
N ILE A 45 12.18 -2.69 0.15
CA ILE A 45 11.19 -3.64 0.67
C ILE A 45 9.79 -3.02 0.72
N ALA A 46 9.69 -1.73 1.04
CA ALA A 46 8.42 -1.02 1.14
C ALA A 46 7.74 -0.96 -0.23
N ARG A 47 8.47 -0.52 -1.26
CA ARG A 47 7.94 -0.46 -2.62
C ARG A 47 7.61 -1.84 -3.17
N ALA A 48 8.49 -2.82 -2.99
CA ALA A 48 8.23 -4.20 -3.43
C ALA A 48 6.92 -4.74 -2.85
N ARG A 49 6.71 -4.56 -1.54
CA ARG A 49 5.48 -5.00 -0.87
C ARG A 49 4.25 -4.28 -1.41
N THR A 50 4.31 -2.98 -1.63
CA THR A 50 3.20 -2.18 -2.17
C THR A 50 2.79 -2.69 -3.55
N GLU A 51 3.75 -2.84 -4.47
CA GLU A 51 3.46 -3.24 -5.84
C GLU A 51 2.99 -4.69 -5.95
N PHE A 52 3.60 -5.64 -5.22
CA PHE A 52 3.11 -7.01 -5.21
C PHE A 52 1.71 -7.14 -4.57
N ASN A 53 1.40 -6.35 -3.54
CA ASN A 53 0.03 -6.31 -3.00
C ASN A 53 -0.98 -5.74 -4.00
N ARG A 54 -0.60 -4.74 -4.79
CA ARG A 54 -1.45 -4.25 -5.88
C ARG A 54 -1.73 -5.38 -6.88
N LEU A 55 -0.69 -6.10 -7.30
CA LEU A 55 -0.81 -7.15 -8.31
C LEU A 55 -1.70 -8.33 -7.89
N ARG A 56 -1.65 -8.76 -6.63
CA ARG A 56 -2.49 -9.90 -6.19
C ARG A 56 -3.99 -9.62 -6.26
N PHE A 57 -4.38 -8.34 -6.24
CA PHE A 57 -5.78 -7.90 -6.31
C PHE A 57 -6.17 -7.27 -7.65
N ASP A 58 -5.22 -7.10 -8.56
CA ASP A 58 -5.45 -6.48 -9.85
C ASP A 58 -6.31 -7.41 -10.74
N ALA A 59 -7.50 -6.93 -11.11
CA ALA A 59 -8.46 -7.69 -11.92
C ALA A 59 -7.93 -7.99 -13.33
N ALA A 60 -7.06 -7.13 -13.87
CA ALA A 60 -6.46 -7.29 -15.19
C ALA A 60 -5.18 -8.14 -15.17
N ALA A 61 -4.61 -8.41 -13.99
CA ALA A 61 -3.41 -9.22 -13.88
C ALA A 61 -3.69 -10.69 -14.27
N PRO A 62 -2.87 -11.29 -15.15
CA PRO A 62 -2.93 -12.72 -15.42
C PRO A 62 -2.74 -13.55 -14.14
N GLU A 63 -3.40 -14.70 -14.05
CA GLU A 63 -3.32 -15.58 -12.86
C GLU A 63 -1.89 -15.98 -12.49
N GLY A 64 -1.02 -16.16 -13.50
CA GLY A 64 0.40 -16.41 -13.28
C GLY A 64 1.13 -15.26 -12.59
N VAL A 65 0.75 -14.00 -12.87
CA VAL A 65 1.32 -12.80 -12.23
C VAL A 65 0.84 -12.71 -10.78
N LYS A 66 -0.45 -12.90 -10.53
CA LYS A 66 -1.02 -12.91 -9.17
C LYS A 66 -0.33 -13.95 -8.29
N ARG A 67 -0.19 -15.18 -8.80
CA ARG A 67 0.48 -16.27 -8.08
C ARG A 67 1.94 -15.96 -7.76
N ARG A 68 2.68 -15.35 -8.69
CA ARG A 68 4.07 -14.94 -8.43
C ARG A 68 4.15 -13.79 -7.44
N ALA A 69 3.21 -12.85 -7.46
CA ALA A 69 3.12 -11.79 -6.46
C ALA A 69 2.86 -12.35 -5.05
N GLU A 70 1.98 -13.34 -4.90
CA GLU A 70 1.76 -14.03 -3.62
C GLU A 70 3.02 -14.75 -3.12
N ILE A 71 3.73 -15.46 -4.01
CA ILE A 71 5.00 -16.11 -3.68
C ILE A 71 6.05 -15.09 -3.25
N ALA A 72 6.16 -13.96 -3.96
CA ALA A 72 7.09 -12.89 -3.63
C ALA A 72 6.76 -12.28 -2.26
N LEU A 73 5.49 -11.98 -1.98
CA LEU A 73 5.05 -11.45 -0.69
C LEU A 73 5.37 -12.39 0.48
N ALA A 74 5.30 -13.70 0.27
CA ALA A 74 5.70 -14.69 1.27
C ALA A 74 7.21 -14.71 1.54
N ALA A 75 8.03 -14.28 0.58
CA ALA A 75 9.49 -14.19 0.71
C ALA A 75 9.96 -12.84 1.27
N ILE A 76 9.16 -11.78 1.14
CA ILE A 76 9.52 -10.45 1.66
C ILE A 76 9.43 -10.47 3.20
N PRO A 77 10.52 -10.14 3.93
CA PRO A 77 10.51 -10.13 5.38
C PRO A 77 9.47 -9.14 5.89
N PRO A 78 8.69 -9.47 6.95
CA PRO A 78 7.68 -8.56 7.49
C PRO A 78 8.30 -7.19 7.73
N ALA A 79 7.52 -6.12 7.51
CA ALA A 79 7.97 -4.80 7.93
C ALA A 79 8.38 -4.92 9.41
N PRO A 80 9.52 -4.34 9.82
CA PRO A 80 9.79 -4.16 11.23
C PRO A 80 8.52 -3.60 11.86
N ALA A 81 8.11 -4.15 13.00
CA ALA A 81 7.10 -3.49 13.79
C ALA A 81 7.71 -2.14 14.16
N GLU A 82 7.46 -1.13 13.34
CA GLU A 82 7.61 0.25 13.74
C GLU A 82 6.81 0.34 15.03
N GLU A 83 7.54 0.60 16.11
CA GLU A 83 7.00 1.07 17.37
C GLU A 83 5.71 1.81 17.05
N ALA A 84 4.59 1.30 17.58
CA ALA A 84 3.36 2.06 17.64
C ALA A 84 3.74 3.41 18.27
N ALA A 85 3.98 4.40 17.42
CA ALA A 85 4.29 5.75 17.83
C ALA A 85 3.03 6.22 18.55
N ALA A 86 3.15 6.18 19.87
CA ALA A 86 2.23 6.72 20.82
C ALA A 86 1.70 8.07 20.34
N SER A 87 0.40 8.12 20.09
CA SER A 87 -0.40 9.28 20.44
C SER A 87 -1.84 8.83 20.65
N ASP A 88 -2.02 7.90 21.59
CA ASP A 88 -3.30 7.70 22.27
C ASP A 88 -3.15 8.37 23.65
N THR A 89 -3.24 9.69 23.65
CA THR A 89 -3.49 10.48 24.85
C THR A 89 -4.22 11.76 24.43
N GLU A 90 -5.42 11.62 23.88
CA GLU A 90 -6.40 12.68 24.04
C GLU A 90 -7.14 12.41 25.35
N THR A 91 -6.58 12.98 26.42
CA THR A 91 -7.24 13.16 27.71
C THR A 91 -8.57 13.90 27.48
N PRO A 92 -9.72 13.41 27.98
CA PRO A 92 -10.96 14.16 27.94
C PRO A 92 -10.80 15.38 28.84
N VAL A 93 -10.75 16.58 28.26
CA VAL A 93 -10.95 17.82 29.04
C VAL A 93 -12.45 18.05 29.17
N GLU A 94 -12.99 17.53 30.26
CA GLU A 94 -14.26 18.00 30.81
C GLU A 94 -14.06 19.40 31.40
N GLY A 95 -14.90 20.35 30.99
CA GLY A 95 -15.12 21.59 31.72
C GLY A 95 -15.14 22.85 30.86
N GLU A 96 -16.30 23.18 30.30
CA GLU A 96 -16.86 24.54 30.43
C GLU A 96 -18.38 24.47 30.14
N ALA A 97 -19.19 24.54 31.20
CA ALA A 97 -20.57 25.02 31.08
C ALA A 97 -20.53 26.55 30.95
N PRO A 98 -21.50 27.20 30.30
CA PRO A 98 -22.58 27.70 31.14
C PRO A 98 -23.98 27.80 30.49
N ALA A 99 -24.94 27.90 31.41
CA ALA A 99 -26.20 28.64 31.31
C ALA A 99 -27.37 28.01 30.53
N GLU A 100 -28.22 27.34 31.32
CA GLU A 100 -29.57 27.82 31.64
C GLU A 100 -30.50 28.16 30.46
N THR A 101 -31.35 27.19 30.11
CA THR A 101 -32.78 27.48 29.96
C THR A 101 -33.55 26.40 30.72
N ALA A 102 -33.98 26.76 31.92
CA ALA A 102 -35.12 26.12 32.55
C ALA A 102 -36.37 26.64 31.84
N ASP A 103 -37.21 25.75 31.33
CA ASP A 103 -38.65 25.74 31.61
C ASP A 103 -39.29 24.44 31.09
N ILE A 104 -39.84 23.69 32.05
CA ILE A 104 -41.09 22.89 32.08
C ILE A 104 -41.66 22.29 30.77
N GLU A 105 -42.27 21.11 30.69
CA GLU A 105 -42.93 20.28 31.69
C GLU A 105 -43.16 18.88 31.10
N GLU A 106 -42.92 17.87 31.91
CA GLU A 106 -43.36 16.50 31.75
C GLU A 106 -44.87 16.43 32.00
N THR A 107 -45.65 15.86 31.09
CA THR A 107 -46.92 15.24 31.49
C THR A 107 -47.03 13.88 30.83
N GLY A 108 -46.68 12.86 31.61
CA GLY A 108 -47.13 11.50 31.38
C GLY A 108 -48.58 11.36 31.84
N GLN A 109 -49.43 10.86 30.95
CA GLN A 109 -50.42 9.81 31.22
C GLN A 109 -50.93 9.26 29.89
#